data_AF-A0A7X7U0M6-F1
#
_entry.id   AF-A0A7X7U0M6-F1
#
_cell.length_a   1.000
_cell.length_b   1.000
_cell.length_c   1.000
_cell.angle_alpha   90.00
_cell.angle_beta   90.00
_cell.angle_gamma   90.00
#
_symmetry.space_group_name_H-M   'P 1'
#
loop_
_entity.id
_entity.type
_entity.pdbx_description
1 polymer ?
#
loop_
_entity_poly.entity_id
_entity_poly.type
_entity_poly.pdbx_seq_one_letter_code
_entity_poly.pdbx_strand_id
1 'polypeptide(L)' 'MHNSARVKVGIIGSGFEADIHAESFRLMPQEAEVVAVASPTP' A
#
# COMPACT_ATOMS: atom_id res chain seq x y z
N MET A 1 19.30 12.96 11.60
CA MET A 1 18.46 13.12 10.39
C MET A 1 17.77 11.78 10.17
N HIS A 2 16.46 11.67 10.40
CA HIS A 2 15.75 10.44 10.05
C HIS A 2 15.66 10.43 8.52
N ASN A 3 16.43 9.57 7.87
CA ASN A 3 16.31 9.34 6.44
C ASN A 3 15.01 8.57 6.22
N SER A 4 13.86 9.27 6.24
CA SER A 4 12.52 8.68 6.16
C SER A 4 12.27 8.13 4.76
N ALA A 5 12.92 7.01 4.43
CA ALA A 5 12.60 6.26 3.23
C ALA A 5 11.15 5.77 3.35
N ARG A 6 10.32 6.06 2.33
CA ARG A 6 8.93 5.61 2.25
C ARG A 6 8.84 4.10 2.47
N VAL A 7 7.95 3.67 3.35
CA VAL A 7 7.68 2.25 3.58
C VAL A 7 7.09 1.66 2.29
N LYS A 8 7.71 0.59 1.78
CA LYS A 8 7.23 -0.14 0.61
C LYS A 8 6.22 -1.18 1.08
N VAL A 9 4.98 -1.06 0.62
CA VAL A 9 3.86 -1.89 1.04
C VAL A 9 3.48 -2.85 -0.08
N GLY A 10 3.38 -4.14 0.25
CA GLY A 10 2.72 -5.14 -0.59
C GLY A 10 1.35 -5.48 -0.01
N ILE A 11 0.32 -5.55 -0.85
CA ILE A 11 -1.03 -5.98 -0.45
C ILE A 11 -1.24 -7.43 -0.87
N ILE A 12 -1.73 -8.26 0.07
CA ILE A 12 -2.13 -9.65 -0.20
C ILE A 12 -3.65 -9.75 -0.06
N GLY A 13 -4.32 -10.09 -1.15
CA GLY A 13 -5.79 -10.04 -1.30
C GLY A 13 -6.24 -8.91 -2.23
N SER A 14 -7.47 -9.01 -2.74
CA SER A 14 -8.12 -8.04 -3.64
C SER A 14 -9.54 -7.71 -3.17
N GLY A 15 -10.14 -6.67 -3.74
CA GLY A 15 -11.51 -6.23 -3.46
C GLY A 15 -11.59 -5.16 -2.36
N PHE A 16 -12.75 -5.12 -1.68
CA PHE A 16 -13.16 -3.99 -0.85
C PHE A 16 -12.11 -3.49 0.16
N GLU A 17 -11.59 -4.38 1.01
CA GLU A 17 -10.61 -3.98 2.03
C GLU A 17 -9.25 -3.63 1.40
N ALA A 18 -8.83 -4.35 0.36
CA ALA A 18 -7.58 -4.06 -0.34
C ALA A 18 -7.60 -2.65 -0.97
N ASP A 19 -8.74 -2.25 -1.54
CA ASP A 19 -8.94 -0.93 -2.10
C ASP A 19 -8.90 0.17 -1.03
N ILE A 20 -9.57 -0.05 0.11
CA ILE A 20 -9.55 0.88 1.25
C ILE A 20 -8.12 1.07 1.77
N HIS A 21 -7.36 0.00 1.93
CA HIS A 21 -5.97 0.09 2.35
C HIS A 21 -5.11 0.81 1.32
N ALA A 22 -5.26 0.51 0.02
CA ALA A 22 -4.53 1.16 -1.05
C ALA A 22 -4.79 2.69 -1.08
N GLU A 23 -6.06 3.11 -0.95
CA GLU A 23 -6.42 4.52 -0.84
C GLU A 23 -5.88 5.18 0.42
N SER A 24 -5.90 4.46 1.56
CA SER A 24 -5.33 4.97 2.81
C SER A 24 -3.84 5.30 2.66
N PHE A 25 -3.07 4.48 1.94
CA PHE A 25 -1.66 4.78 1.65
C PHE A 25 -1.47 5.93 0.65
N ARG A 26 -2.44 6.18 -0.25
CA ARG A 26 -2.44 7.35 -1.14
C ARG A 26 -2.66 8.66 -0.39
N LEU A 27 -3.35 8.64 0.75
CA LEU A 27 -3.54 9.81 1.62
C LEU A 27 -2.25 10.20 2.36
N MET A 28 -1.30 9.28 2.52
CA MET A 28 -0.04 9.50 3.25
C MET A 28 1.20 9.18 2.37
N PRO A 29 1.35 9.86 1.20
CA PRO A 29 2.33 9.47 0.19
C PRO A 29 3.78 9.70 0.63
N GLN A 30 4.01 10.54 1.63
CA GLN A 30 5.34 10.79 2.19
C GLN A 30 5.81 9.65 3.10
N GLU A 31 4.88 8.86 3.64
CA GLU A 31 5.17 7.80 4.61
C GLU A 31 5.23 6.43 3.95
N ALA A 32 4.37 6.16 2.96
CA ALA A 32 4.25 4.84 2.36
C ALA A 32 4.00 4.85 0.84
N GLU A 33 4.23 3.70 0.23
CA GLU A 33 3.97 3.42 -1.18
C GLU A 33 3.55 1.97 -1.37
N VAL A 34 2.38 1.75 -1.97
CA VAL A 34 2.02 0.41 -2.45
C VAL A 34 2.85 0.11 -3.71
N VAL A 35 3.65 -0.95 -3.65
CA VAL A 35 4.54 -1.36 -4.76
C VAL A 35 4.20 -2.71 -5.36
N ALA A 36 3.34 -3.49 -4.70
CA ALA A 36 2.94 -4.80 -5.17
C ALA A 36 1.55 -5.17 -4.66
N VAL A 37 0.83 -5.95 -5.45
CA VAL A 37 -0.44 -6.59 -5.07
C VAL A 37 -0.38 -8.04 -5.54
N ALA A 38 -0.78 -8.97 -4.69
CA ALA A 38 -0.92 -10.38 -5.03
C ALA A 38 -2.27 -10.91 -4.51
N SER A 39 -3.02 -11.61 -5.35
CA SER A 39 -4.31 -12.19 -4.98
C SER A 39 -4.55 -13.47 -5.79
N PRO A 40 -5.20 -14.51 -5.21
CA PRO A 40 -5.60 -15.71 -5.95
C PRO A 40 -6.75 -15.45 -6.93
N THR A 41 -7.40 -14.30 -6.81
CA THR A 41 -8.45 -13.81 -7.71
C THR A 41 -8.06 -12.43 -8.25
N PRO A 42 -8.62 -11.99 -9.39
CA PRO A 42 -8.56 -10.59 -9.77
C PRO A 42 -9.01 -9.65 -8.64
#